data_AF-A0A7X7SUL8-F1
#
_entry.id   AF-A0A7X7SUL8-F1
#
_cell.length_a   1.000
_cell.length_b   1.000
_cell.length_c   1.000
_cell.angle_alpha   90.00
_cell.angle_beta   90.00
_cell.angle_gamma   90.00
#
_symmetry.space_group_name_H-M   'P 1'
#
loop_
_entity.id
_entity.type
_entity.pdbx_description
1 polymer ?
#
loop_
_entity_poly.entity_id
_entity_poly.type
_entity_poly.pdbx_seq_one_letter_code
_entity_poly.pdbx_strand_id
1 'polypeptide(L)'
;MGNFFVKNDELCVFDFDDTCYMYFVSDIAIALFYYVQGIHDSEKRNETAHRFMTLFMEGYKKENHLSKDDFLSITEFLKLREMVLYIVFHRSTDLESESYAKRYVDFYRGRIINDIPFVDIDFASYL
;
A
#
# COMPACT_ATOMS: atom_id res chain seq x y z
N MET A 1 4.19 2.31 -10.02
CA MET A 1 3.45 3.59 -10.06
C MET A 1 3.14 3.91 -11.50
N GLY A 2 1.87 4.15 -11.83
CA GLY A 2 1.40 4.37 -13.20
C GLY A 2 0.30 5.44 -13.35
N ASN A 3 -0.07 6.14 -12.27
CA ASN A 3 -1.28 6.99 -12.21
C ASN A 3 -0.93 8.48 -12.09
N PHE A 4 0.31 8.86 -12.39
CA PHE A 4 0.72 10.26 -12.44
C PHE A 4 1.87 10.45 -13.43
N PHE A 5 1.97 11.67 -13.96
CA PHE A 5 3.15 12.14 -14.68
C PHE A 5 3.93 13.13 -13.82
N VAL A 6 5.24 13.18 -14.04
CA VAL A 6 6.11 14.23 -13.51
C VAL A 6 6.70 14.99 -14.68
N LYS A 7 6.51 16.31 -14.71
CA LYS A 7 7.08 17.20 -15.72
C LYS A 7 7.48 18.51 -15.07
N ASN A 8 8.75 18.90 -15.22
CA ASN A 8 9.30 20.12 -14.62
C ASN A 8 9.05 20.20 -13.10
N ASP A 9 9.26 19.09 -12.39
CA ASP A 9 9.00 18.94 -10.95
C ASP A 9 7.53 19.11 -10.52
N GLU A 10 6.59 19.19 -11.46
CA GLU A 10 5.16 19.19 -11.18
C GLU A 10 4.55 17.80 -11.39
N LEU A 11 3.65 17.43 -10.48
CA LEU A 11 2.94 16.17 -10.50
C LEU A 11 1.53 16.37 -11.09
N CYS A 12 1.17 15.54 -12.07
CA CYS A 12 -0.17 15.52 -12.66
C CYS A 12 -0.78 14.12 -12.47
N VAL A 13 -1.78 14.01 -11.58
CA VAL A 13 -2.49 12.75 -11.29
C VAL A 13 -3.59 12.52 -12.34
N PHE A 14 -3.76 11.27 -12.76
CA PHE A 14 -4.84 10.81 -13.65
C PHE A 14 -5.32 9.42 -13.19
N ASP A 15 -6.28 8.83 -13.90
CA ASP A 15 -6.86 7.52 -13.58
C ASP A 15 -7.64 7.50 -12.25
N PHE A 16 -8.81 8.16 -12.26
CA PHE A 16 -9.68 8.38 -11.10
C PHE A 16 -10.91 7.44 -11.07
N ASP A 17 -10.87 6.33 -11.79
CA ASP A 17 -11.99 5.38 -11.92
C ASP A 17 -12.36 4.69 -10.59
N ASP A 18 -11.38 4.46 -9.72
CA ASP A 18 -11.52 3.88 -8.37
C ASP A 18 -11.66 4.93 -7.25
N THR A 19 -11.99 6.18 -7.55
CA THR A 19 -12.17 7.21 -6.51
C THR A 19 -13.37 6.93 -5.60
N CYS A 20 -13.17 7.12 -4.29
CA CYS A 20 -14.22 6.92 -3.30
C CYS A 20 -13.99 7.79 -2.06
N TYR A 21 -15.00 7.84 -1.18
CA TYR A 21 -14.85 8.42 0.15
C TYR A 21 -14.12 7.44 1.05
N MET A 22 -12.98 7.85 1.60
CA MET A 22 -12.16 7.05 2.51
C MET A 22 -11.36 7.94 3.48
N TYR A 23 -10.69 7.34 4.46
CA TYR A 23 -9.74 8.03 5.34
C TYR A 23 -8.48 8.42 4.55
N PHE A 24 -7.90 9.59 4.83
CA PHE A 24 -6.68 10.04 4.16
C PHE A 24 -5.51 9.06 4.27
N VAL A 25 -5.36 8.39 5.42
CA VAL A 25 -4.34 7.36 5.63
C VAL A 25 -4.52 6.11 4.79
N SER A 26 -5.72 5.85 4.28
CA SER A 26 -5.94 4.77 3.30
C SER A 26 -5.19 5.05 2.01
N ASP A 27 -5.18 6.30 1.52
CA ASP A 27 -4.44 6.66 0.30
C ASP A 27 -2.93 6.52 0.50
N ILE A 28 -2.43 6.91 1.68
CA ILE A 28 -1.03 6.74 2.06
C ILE A 28 -0.67 5.25 2.13
N ALA A 29 -1.52 4.42 2.74
CA ALA A 29 -1.33 2.99 2.81
C ALA A 29 -1.30 2.35 1.41
N ILE A 30 -2.18 2.76 0.49
CA ILE A 30 -2.19 2.26 -0.89
C ILE A 30 -0.91 2.66 -1.64
N ALA A 31 -0.43 3.89 -1.46
CA ALA A 31 0.83 4.34 -2.05
C ALA A 31 2.03 3.53 -1.54
N LEU A 32 2.12 3.33 -0.21
CA LEU A 32 3.14 2.49 0.42
C LEU A 32 3.04 1.04 -0.06
N PHE A 33 1.83 0.48 -0.10
CA PHE A 33 1.57 -0.87 -0.56
C PHE A 33 2.18 -1.12 -1.94
N TYR A 34 1.85 -0.28 -2.91
CA TYR A 34 2.36 -0.42 -4.27
C TYR A 34 3.85 -0.14 -4.41
N TYR A 35 4.42 0.68 -3.51
CA TYR A 35 5.85 0.95 -3.50
C TYR A 35 6.66 -0.29 -3.10
N VAL A 36 6.14 -1.12 -2.18
CA VAL A 36 6.92 -2.25 -1.60
C VAL A 36 6.38 -3.65 -1.90
N GLN A 37 5.21 -3.81 -2.53
CA GLN A 37 4.58 -5.12 -2.77
C GLN A 37 5.44 -6.14 -3.54
N GLY A 38 6.40 -5.66 -4.34
CA GLY A 38 7.30 -6.51 -5.12
C GLY A 38 8.53 -7.00 -4.35
N ILE A 39 8.71 -6.57 -3.10
CA ILE A 39 9.84 -6.95 -2.24
C ILE A 39 9.39 -8.10 -1.34
N HIS A 40 9.84 -9.32 -1.64
CA HIS A 40 9.48 -10.52 -0.88
C HIS A 40 10.34 -10.74 0.37
N ASP A 41 11.56 -10.19 0.38
CA ASP A 41 12.42 -10.20 1.57
C ASP A 41 11.86 -9.24 2.62
N SER A 42 11.57 -9.75 3.81
CA SER A 42 10.84 -8.98 4.83
C SER A 42 11.68 -7.84 5.42
N GLU A 43 12.97 -8.07 5.65
CA GLU A 43 13.88 -7.04 6.16
C GLU A 43 14.02 -5.91 5.14
N LYS A 44 14.26 -6.26 3.86
CA LYS A 44 14.37 -5.28 2.79
C LYS A 44 13.07 -4.52 2.56
N ARG A 45 11.92 -5.19 2.68
CA ARG A 45 10.61 -4.57 2.55
C ARG A 45 10.39 -3.54 3.65
N ASN A 46 10.70 -3.89 4.91
CA ASN A 46 10.58 -2.97 6.06
C ASN A 46 11.54 -1.79 5.95
N GLU A 47 12.80 -2.01 5.56
CA GLU A 47 13.78 -0.93 5.31
C GLU A 47 13.29 0.04 4.21
N THR A 48 12.75 -0.51 3.13
CA THR A 48 12.24 0.29 1.99
C THR A 48 10.98 1.04 2.38
N ALA A 49 10.07 0.41 3.13
CA ALA A 49 8.88 1.05 3.68
C ALA A 49 9.24 2.19 4.63
N HIS A 50 10.23 1.99 5.50
CA HIS A 50 10.70 3.02 6.41
C HIS A 50 11.20 4.24 5.64
N ARG A 51 12.06 4.03 4.64
CA ARG A 51 12.58 5.12 3.79
C ARG A 51 11.47 5.85 3.02
N PHE A 52 10.48 5.11 2.50
CA PHE A 52 9.32 5.71 1.85
C PHE A 52 8.55 6.60 2.82
N MET A 53 8.18 6.08 4.00
CA MET A 53 7.38 6.82 4.98
C MET A 53 8.09 8.06 5.50
N THR A 54 9.40 7.99 5.77
CA THR A 54 10.20 9.15 6.21
C THR A 54 10.09 10.30 5.21
N LEU A 55 10.34 10.04 3.93
CA LEU A 55 10.34 11.09 2.89
C LEU A 55 8.92 11.54 2.54
N PHE A 56 7.97 10.61 2.43
CA PHE A 56 6.58 10.92 2.07
C PHE A 56 5.93 11.81 3.15
N MET A 57 6.11 11.46 4.43
CA MET A 57 5.51 12.22 5.52
C MET A 57 6.19 13.57 5.75
N GLU A 58 7.48 13.72 5.44
CA GLU A 58 8.12 15.05 5.46
C GLU A 58 7.43 16.03 4.50
N GLY A 59 7.03 15.54 3.32
CA GLY A 59 6.24 16.32 2.36
C GLY A 59 4.81 16.53 2.83
N TYR A 60 4.11 15.44 3.17
CA TYR A 60 2.68 15.46 3.50
C TYR A 60 2.35 16.41 4.66
N LYS A 61 3.19 16.44 5.71
CA LYS A 61 3.00 17.29 6.88
C LYS A 61 3.03 18.79 6.59
N LYS A 62 3.60 19.21 5.46
CA LYS A 62 3.62 20.61 5.04
C LYS A 62 2.25 21.08 4.56
N GLU A 63 1.42 20.14 4.08
CA GLU A 63 0.12 20.42 3.46
C GLU A 63 -1.06 19.96 4.31
N ASN A 64 -0.91 18.90 5.11
CA ASN A 64 -1.98 18.36 5.97
C ASN A 64 -1.45 17.70 7.25
N HIS A 65 -2.29 17.63 8.28
CA HIS A 65 -1.97 17.00 9.56
C HIS A 65 -2.87 15.79 9.81
N LEU A 66 -2.29 14.72 10.32
CA LEU A 66 -2.99 13.50 10.70
C LEU A 66 -2.93 13.31 12.21
N SER A 67 -3.97 12.72 12.78
CA SER A 67 -3.99 12.35 14.19
C SER A 67 -3.12 11.13 14.45
N LYS A 68 -2.77 10.89 15.71
CA LYS A 68 -2.08 9.65 16.11
C LYS A 68 -2.89 8.41 15.74
N ASP A 69 -4.22 8.47 15.89
CA ASP A 69 -5.11 7.35 15.59
C ASP A 69 -5.10 7.02 14.09
N ASP A 70 -4.99 8.04 13.23
CA ASP A 70 -4.82 7.84 11.79
C ASP A 70 -3.55 7.02 11.48
N PHE A 71 -2.41 7.38 12.08
CA PHE A 71 -1.16 6.63 11.89
C PHE A 71 -1.24 5.19 12.39
N LEU A 72 -1.90 4.97 13.53
CA LEU A 72 -2.10 3.63 14.06
C LEU A 72 -2.92 2.75 13.12
N SER A 73 -3.85 3.35 12.35
CA SER A 73 -4.71 2.63 11.40
C SER A 73 -4.06 2.26 10.06
N ILE A 74 -2.82 2.71 9.78
CA ILE A 74 -2.15 2.44 8.49
C ILE A 74 -1.94 0.92 8.29
N THR A 75 -1.61 0.19 9.36
CA THR A 75 -1.43 -1.26 9.31
C THR A 75 -2.69 -1.97 8.84
N GLU A 76 -3.85 -1.55 9.34
CA GLU A 76 -5.17 -2.07 8.97
C GLU A 76 -5.51 -1.76 7.52
N PHE A 77 -5.20 -0.56 7.02
CA PHE A 77 -5.42 -0.22 5.62
C PHE A 77 -4.51 -0.98 4.65
N LEU A 78 -3.26 -1.26 5.05
CA LEU A 78 -2.38 -2.15 4.30
C LEU A 78 -2.94 -3.57 4.23
N LYS A 79 -3.44 -4.09 5.35
CA LYS A 79 -4.10 -5.39 5.41
C LYS A 79 -5.36 -5.42 4.55
N LEU A 80 -6.17 -4.37 4.60
CA LEU A 80 -7.34 -4.22 3.75
C LEU A 80 -6.94 -4.26 2.27
N ARG A 81 -5.85 -3.60 1.87
CA ARG A 81 -5.39 -3.63 0.47
C ARG A 81 -4.90 -5.02 0.03
N GLU A 82 -4.22 -5.78 0.90
CA GLU A 82 -3.91 -7.20 0.65
C GLU A 82 -5.19 -8.00 0.34
N MET A 83 -6.25 -7.82 1.16
CA MET A 83 -7.54 -8.52 0.96
C MET A 83 -8.26 -8.08 -0.30
N VAL A 84 -8.28 -6.78 -0.61
CA VAL A 84 -8.91 -6.24 -1.82
C VAL A 84 -8.26 -6.84 -3.07
N LEU A 85 -6.93 -6.86 -3.15
CA LEU A 85 -6.25 -7.44 -4.32
C LEU A 85 -6.43 -8.95 -4.40
N TYR A 86 -6.45 -9.65 -3.27
CA TYR A 86 -6.81 -11.07 -3.22
C TYR A 86 -8.18 -11.32 -3.89
N ILE A 87 -9.19 -10.51 -3.54
CA ILE A 87 -10.55 -10.61 -4.13
C ILE A 87 -10.54 -10.23 -5.61
N VAL A 88 -9.82 -9.17 -5.99
CA VAL A 88 -9.74 -8.72 -7.39
C VAL A 88 -9.16 -9.81 -8.29
N PHE A 89 -8.09 -10.49 -7.87
CA PHE A 89 -7.52 -11.59 -8.66
C PHE A 89 -8.48 -12.77 -8.79
N HIS A 90 -9.22 -13.14 -7.74
CA HIS A 90 -10.26 -14.18 -7.83
C HIS A 90 -11.42 -13.79 -8.75
N ARG A 91 -11.82 -12.52 -8.74
CA ARG A 91 -12.96 -12.03 -9.53
C ARG A 91 -12.60 -11.85 -11.01
N SER A 92 -11.40 -11.34 -11.29
CA SER A 92 -11.03 -10.75 -12.57
C SER A 92 -9.94 -11.51 -13.31
N THR A 93 -9.55 -12.69 -12.83
CA THR A 93 -8.50 -13.50 -13.46
C THR A 93 -8.84 -14.99 -13.40
N ASP A 94 -8.54 -15.72 -14.47
CA ASP A 94 -8.54 -17.20 -14.45
C ASP A 94 -7.23 -17.69 -13.81
N LEU A 95 -7.33 -18.15 -12.57
CA LEU A 95 -6.18 -18.59 -11.78
C LEU A 95 -5.55 -19.90 -12.31
N GLU A 96 -6.24 -20.66 -13.15
CA GLU A 96 -5.69 -21.88 -13.74
C GLU A 96 -4.75 -21.55 -14.91
N SER A 97 -5.04 -20.50 -15.68
CA SER A 97 -4.22 -20.08 -16.82
C SER A 97 -3.19 -18.99 -16.47
N GLU A 98 -3.43 -18.16 -15.45
CA GLU A 98 -2.61 -16.99 -15.15
C GLU A 98 -1.64 -17.22 -13.99
N SER A 99 -0.44 -17.70 -14.33
CA SER A 99 0.60 -18.08 -13.35
C SER A 99 1.00 -16.97 -12.38
N TYR A 100 0.95 -15.69 -12.79
CA TYR A 100 1.23 -14.56 -11.91
C TYR A 100 0.14 -14.38 -10.86
N ALA A 101 -1.13 -14.34 -11.28
CA ALA A 101 -2.26 -14.19 -10.38
C ALA A 101 -2.35 -15.35 -9.39
N LYS A 102 -2.12 -16.59 -9.87
CA LYS A 102 -2.07 -17.77 -8.99
C LYS A 102 -1.01 -17.63 -7.90
N ARG A 103 0.23 -17.29 -8.26
CA ARG A 103 1.31 -17.09 -7.28
C ARG A 103 0.99 -15.97 -6.30
N TYR A 104 0.39 -14.88 -6.76
CA TYR A 104 -0.03 -13.77 -5.92
C TYR A 104 -1.05 -14.24 -4.87
N VAL A 105 -2.14 -14.86 -5.32
CA VAL A 105 -3.21 -15.39 -4.46
C VAL A 105 -2.67 -16.41 -3.46
N ASP A 106 -1.85 -17.37 -3.90
CA ASP A 106 -1.29 -18.40 -3.03
C ASP A 106 -0.38 -17.80 -1.94
N PHE A 107 0.46 -16.81 -2.29
CA PHE A 107 1.32 -16.11 -1.34
C PHE A 107 0.52 -15.31 -0.30
N TYR A 108 -0.44 -14.49 -0.75
CA TYR A 108 -1.20 -13.62 0.14
C TYR A 108 -2.25 -14.36 0.95
N ARG A 109 -2.76 -15.54 0.51
CA ARG A 109 -3.70 -16.36 1.29
C ARG A 109 -3.16 -16.69 2.68
N GLY A 110 -1.92 -17.20 2.73
CA GLY A 110 -1.29 -17.57 4.00
C GLY A 110 -1.07 -16.36 4.91
N ARG A 111 -0.70 -15.22 4.33
CA ARG A 111 -0.47 -13.97 5.05
C ARG A 111 -1.75 -13.37 5.63
N ILE A 112 -2.84 -13.41 4.87
CA ILE A 112 -4.16 -12.91 5.29
C ILE A 112 -4.72 -13.78 6.41
N ILE A 113 -4.74 -15.11 6.24
CA ILE A 113 -5.32 -16.04 7.23
C ILE A 113 -4.57 -15.99 8.57
N ASN A 114 -3.24 -15.86 8.53
CA ASN A 114 -2.42 -15.82 9.74
C ASN A 114 -2.13 -14.39 10.24
N ASP A 115 -2.87 -13.40 9.72
CA ASP A 115 -2.74 -11.99 10.08
C ASP A 115 -1.30 -11.46 10.12
N ILE A 116 -0.49 -11.86 9.14
CA ILE A 116 0.92 -11.46 9.07
C ILE A 116 0.99 -9.99 8.59
N PRO A 117 1.56 -9.04 9.36
CA PRO A 117 1.64 -7.64 8.95
C PRO A 117 2.26 -7.47 7.56
N PHE A 118 1.70 -6.55 6.75
CA PHE A 118 2.25 -6.27 5.42
C PHE A 118 3.66 -5.68 5.51
N VAL A 119 3.86 -4.74 6.42
CA VAL A 119 5.17 -4.26 6.88
C VAL A 119 5.13 -4.21 8.40
N ASP A 120 6.29 -4.35 9.02
CA ASP A 120 6.45 -4.31 10.48
C ASP A 120 7.34 -3.12 10.84
N ILE A 121 6.73 -1.94 10.90
CA ILE A 121 7.37 -0.66 11.25
C ILE A 121 6.46 0.13 12.19
N ASP A 122 7.06 0.94 13.06
CA ASP A 122 6.29 1.81 13.96
C ASP A 122 5.79 3.06 13.22
N PHE A 123 4.54 3.03 12.76
CA PHE A 123 3.93 4.16 12.06
C PHE A 123 3.81 5.42 12.91
N ALA A 124 3.69 5.30 14.24
CA ALA A 124 3.60 6.46 15.12
C ALA A 124 4.91 7.27 15.18
N SER A 125 6.03 6.67 14.78
CA SER A 125 7.32 7.37 14.67
C SER A 125 7.35 8.43 13.55
N TYR A 126 6.37 8.41 12.64
CA TYR A 126 6.24 9.38 11.55
C TYR A 126 5.19 10.45 11.80
N LEU A 127 4.56 10.51 12.99
CA LEU A 127 3.75 11.65 13.42
C LEU A 127 4.59 12.94 13.49
#